data_AF-A0A2G9Z385-F1
#
_entry.id   AF-A0A2G9Z385-F1
#
_cell.length_a   1.000
_cell.length_b   1.000
_cell.length_c   1.000
_cell.angle_alpha   90.00
_cell.angle_beta   90.00
_cell.angle_gamma   90.00
#
_symmetry.space_group_name_H-M   'P 1'
#
loop_
_entity.id
_entity.type
_entity.pdbx_description
1 polymer ?
#
loop_
_entity_poly.entity_id
_entity_poly.type
_entity_poly.pdbx_seq_one_letter_code
_entity_poly.pdbx_strand_id
1 'polypeptide(L)'
;MYVESNLKQYFTHTLGRRPLKNVKSFRLGISNKKNEKIYISFKNTGGHSIYIPKPDYYFKIKTISLENLFLKENISKVDLLKLDCEDSEYNILLSTAKTYFDKINQIVLEYHNLDKD
;
A
#
# COMPACT_ATOMS: atom_id res chain seq x y z
N MET A 1 -4.65 -4.03 -1.54
CA MET A 1 -4.23 -5.39 -1.96
C MET A 1 -3.63 -6.21 -0.78
N TYR A 2 -4.44 -6.95 -0.02
CA TYR A 2 -3.95 -7.99 0.91
C TYR A 2 -3.93 -9.33 0.17
N VAL A 3 -2.75 -9.74 -0.24
CA VAL A 3 -2.55 -10.98 -0.96
C VAL A 3 -1.52 -11.79 -0.16
N GLU A 4 -2.00 -12.63 0.78
CA GLU A 4 -1.11 -13.44 1.62
C GLU A 4 -0.28 -14.45 0.81
N SER A 5 -0.69 -14.79 -0.42
CA SER A 5 -0.06 -15.82 -1.23
C SER A 5 0.66 -15.32 -2.49
N ASN A 6 0.24 -14.21 -3.10
CA ASN A 6 0.70 -13.87 -4.47
C ASN A 6 1.70 -12.72 -4.57
N LEU A 7 2.09 -11.96 -3.53
CA LEU A 7 3.13 -10.94 -3.74
C LEU A 7 4.49 -11.58 -4.11
N LYS A 8 4.82 -12.74 -3.53
CA LYS A 8 5.95 -13.56 -4.02
C LYS A 8 5.69 -14.11 -5.43
N GLN A 9 4.44 -14.50 -5.72
CA GLN A 9 4.07 -15.16 -6.97
C GLN A 9 4.01 -14.21 -8.18
N TYR A 10 3.53 -12.98 -8.01
CA TYR A 10 3.50 -11.94 -9.06
C TYR A 10 4.92 -11.45 -9.38
N PHE A 11 5.78 -11.19 -8.38
CA PHE A 11 7.17 -10.81 -8.65
C PHE A 11 7.99 -11.93 -9.31
N THR A 12 7.69 -13.21 -9.01
CA THR A 12 8.37 -14.36 -9.65
C THR A 12 7.81 -14.73 -11.03
N HIS A 13 6.54 -14.43 -11.31
CA HIS A 13 5.94 -14.68 -12.63
C HIS A 13 6.29 -13.62 -13.67
N THR A 14 6.38 -12.34 -13.30
CA THR A 14 6.56 -11.25 -14.28
C THR A 14 8.04 -10.98 -14.62
N LEU A 15 8.98 -11.34 -13.73
CA LEU A 15 10.41 -11.09 -13.92
C LEU A 15 11.18 -12.38 -13.62
N GLY A 16 11.54 -13.11 -14.68
CA GLY A 16 11.88 -14.52 -14.65
C GLY A 16 12.78 -14.99 -13.51
N ARG A 17 12.24 -15.85 -12.63
CA ARG A 17 12.85 -16.85 -11.72
C ARG A 17 14.13 -16.51 -10.93
N ARG A 18 14.72 -15.33 -11.06
CA ARG A 18 15.92 -14.90 -10.32
C ARG A 18 15.50 -13.88 -9.26
N PRO A 19 15.89 -14.06 -7.99
CA PRO A 19 15.63 -13.07 -6.97
C PRO A 19 16.28 -11.75 -7.36
N LEU A 20 15.48 -10.68 -7.38
CA LEU A 20 15.98 -9.33 -7.56
C LEU A 20 16.82 -8.96 -6.34
N LYS A 21 18.10 -8.65 -6.55
CA LYS A 21 19.07 -8.44 -5.45
C LYS A 21 18.81 -7.16 -4.66
N ASN A 22 18.15 -6.18 -5.27
CA ASN A 22 17.94 -4.83 -4.71
C ASN A 22 16.45 -4.54 -4.45
N VAL A 23 15.65 -5.58 -4.20
CA VAL A 23 14.22 -5.44 -3.92
C VAL A 23 13.90 -6.01 -2.55
N LYS A 24 13.20 -5.21 -1.74
CA LYS A 24 12.70 -5.61 -0.43
C LYS A 24 11.18 -5.46 -0.43
N SER A 25 10.48 -6.53 -0.03
CA SER A 25 9.03 -6.55 0.08
C SER A 25 8.61 -6.68 1.53
N PHE A 26 7.55 -5.96 1.91
CA PHE A 26 6.98 -6.03 3.25
C PHE A 26 5.54 -6.52 3.19
N ARG A 27 5.21 -7.44 4.08
CA ARG A 27 3.85 -7.92 4.26
C ARG A 27 3.09 -7.01 5.23
N LEU A 28 2.93 -5.74 4.84
CA LEU A 28 2.33 -4.67 5.63
C LEU A 28 1.48 -3.78 4.71
N GLY A 29 0.41 -3.20 5.25
CA GLY A 29 -0.25 -2.04 4.62
C GLY A 29 0.37 -0.72 5.06
N ILE A 30 0.15 0.34 4.29
CA ILE A 30 0.50 1.70 4.71
C ILE A 30 -0.76 2.41 5.20
N SER A 31 -0.74 2.89 6.44
CA SER A 31 -1.83 3.67 7.06
C SER A 31 -1.29 4.41 8.29
N ASN A 32 -1.92 5.51 8.68
CA ASN A 32 -1.62 6.21 9.93
C ASN A 32 -2.18 5.51 11.19
N LYS A 33 -3.05 4.51 11.04
CA LYS A 33 -3.54 3.68 12.15
C LYS A 33 -2.80 2.35 12.16
N LYS A 34 -2.66 1.76 13.35
CA LYS A 34 -2.17 0.39 13.51
C LYS A 34 -3.31 -0.60 13.35
N ASN A 35 -3.07 -1.66 12.59
CA ASN A 35 -3.96 -2.80 12.39
C ASN A 35 -5.29 -2.44 11.71
N GLU A 36 -5.24 -2.15 10.41
CA GLU A 36 -6.44 -1.83 9.63
C GLU A 36 -7.25 -3.08 9.24
N LYS A 37 -8.54 -2.87 8.96
CA LYS A 37 -9.38 -3.86 8.30
C LYS A 37 -9.42 -3.56 6.80
N ILE A 38 -9.23 -4.58 5.98
CA ILE A 38 -9.51 -4.53 4.54
C ILE A 38 -10.73 -5.39 4.28
N TYR A 39 -11.79 -4.78 3.75
CA TYR A 39 -12.99 -5.44 3.28
C TYR A 39 -12.79 -5.93 1.85
N ILE A 40 -13.12 -7.19 1.62
CA ILE A 40 -12.90 -7.86 0.33
C ILE A 40 -14.22 -7.90 -0.44
N SER A 41 -14.13 -7.54 -1.72
CA SER A 41 -15.21 -7.75 -2.68
C SER A 41 -14.86 -8.95 -3.54
N PHE A 42 -15.66 -10.02 -3.44
CA PHE A 42 -15.48 -11.19 -4.31
C PHE A 42 -16.01 -10.96 -5.72
N LYS A 43 -16.88 -9.96 -5.90
CA LYS A 43 -17.47 -9.61 -7.21
C LYS A 43 -16.62 -8.62 -8.00
N ASN A 44 -15.86 -7.78 -7.32
CA ASN A 44 -14.94 -6.82 -7.92
C ASN A 44 -13.58 -6.93 -7.20
N THR A 45 -12.62 -7.60 -7.83
CA THR A 45 -11.28 -7.81 -7.26
C THR A 45 -10.45 -6.54 -7.14
N GLY A 46 -10.82 -5.46 -7.85
CA GLY A 46 -10.27 -4.12 -7.66
C GLY A 46 -11.17 -3.21 -6.82
N GLY A 47 -12.20 -3.76 -6.16
CA GLY A 47 -13.14 -3.03 -5.30
C GLY A 47 -12.97 -3.39 -3.83
N HIS A 48 -11.73 -3.70 -3.43
CA HIS A 48 -11.40 -3.90 -2.02
C HIS A 48 -11.32 -2.54 -1.33
N SER A 49 -11.76 -2.45 -0.07
CA SER A 49 -11.83 -1.14 0.58
C SER A 49 -11.39 -1.23 2.03
N ILE A 50 -10.74 -0.17 2.52
CA ILE A 50 -10.48 0.03 3.95
C ILE A 50 -11.64 0.79 4.62
N TYR A 51 -12.45 1.51 3.83
CA TYR A 51 -13.50 2.40 4.36
C TYR A 51 -14.90 1.86 4.18
N ILE A 52 -15.22 1.24 3.05
CA ILE A 52 -16.56 0.76 2.72
C ILE A 52 -16.71 -0.67 3.24
N PRO A 53 -17.51 -0.90 4.30
CA PRO A 53 -17.75 -2.25 4.79
C PRO A 53 -18.45 -3.06 3.70
N LYS A 54 -17.88 -4.21 3.33
CA LYS A 54 -18.52 -5.17 2.43
C LYS A 54 -19.06 -6.35 3.26
N PRO A 55 -20.23 -6.91 2.90
CA PRO A 55 -20.91 -7.91 3.72
C PRO A 55 -20.20 -9.27 3.76
N ASP A 56 -19.30 -9.55 2.81
CA ASP A 56 -18.80 -10.90 2.60
C ASP A 56 -17.67 -11.28 3.58
N TYR A 57 -16.59 -10.47 3.66
CA TYR A 57 -15.39 -10.86 4.41
C TYR A 57 -14.43 -9.68 4.65
N TYR A 58 -13.66 -9.73 5.74
CA TYR A 58 -12.56 -8.77 6.00
C TYR A 58 -11.31 -9.45 6.56
N PHE A 59 -10.15 -8.88 6.26
CA PHE A 59 -8.87 -9.25 6.88
C PHE A 59 -8.39 -8.12 7.81
N LYS A 60 -7.83 -8.48 8.97
CA LYS A 60 -7.03 -7.55 9.76
C LYS A 60 -5.59 -7.63 9.30
N ILE A 61 -5.02 -6.49 8.94
CA ILE A 61 -3.68 -6.41 8.40
C ILE A 61 -2.80 -5.55 9.30
N LYS A 62 -1.53 -5.92 9.47
CA LYS A 62 -0.57 -5.03 10.14
C LYS A 62 -0.26 -3.87 9.21
N THR A 63 -0.20 -2.68 9.79
CA THR A 63 0.04 -1.43 9.07
C THR A 63 1.19 -0.66 9.69
N ILE A 64 1.84 0.15 8.86
CA ILE A 64 2.92 1.08 9.24
C ILE A 64 2.66 2.41 8.53
N SER A 65 2.97 3.53 9.18
CA SER A 65 2.92 4.82 8.48
C SER A 65 4.08 4.94 7.49
N LEU A 66 3.93 5.78 6.47
CA LEU A 66 5.00 6.04 5.50
C LEU A 66 6.26 6.57 6.22
N GLU A 67 6.10 7.45 7.20
CA GLU A 67 7.20 7.97 8.02
C GLU A 67 7.96 6.87 8.76
N ASN A 68 7.23 5.97 9.43
CA ASN A 68 7.84 4.87 10.17
C ASN A 68 8.53 3.89 9.23
N LEU A 69 8.04 3.74 7.99
CA LEU A 69 8.75 2.97 6.96
C LEU A 69 10.08 3.64 6.58
N PHE A 70 10.08 4.96 6.38
CA PHE A 70 11.32 5.71 6.12
C PHE A 70 12.33 5.54 7.24
N LEU A 71 11.90 5.70 8.50
CA LEU A 71 12.77 5.53 9.67
C LEU A 71 13.29 4.10 9.79
N LYS A 72 12.41 3.11 9.70
CA LYS A 72 12.76 1.69 9.85
C LYS A 72 13.75 1.22 8.80
N GLU A 73 13.60 1.71 7.57
CA GLU A 73 14.42 1.31 6.43
C GLU A 73 15.57 2.28 6.14
N ASN A 74 15.77 3.28 7.02
CA ASN A 74 16.79 4.32 6.88
C ASN A 74 16.75 5.01 5.51
N ILE A 75 15.55 5.29 5.01
CA ILE A 75 15.35 5.93 3.70
C ILE A 75 15.58 7.43 3.85
N SER A 76 16.64 7.92 3.23
CA SER A 76 16.97 9.35 3.18
C SER A 76 16.41 10.04 1.94
N LYS A 77 16.22 9.29 0.84
CA LYS A 77 15.72 9.80 -0.44
C LYS A 77 14.92 8.73 -1.18
N VAL A 78 13.88 9.15 -1.88
CA VAL A 78 13.10 8.35 -2.83
C VAL A 78 13.02 9.09 -4.15
N ASP A 79 13.53 8.51 -5.23
CA ASP A 79 13.44 9.15 -6.55
C ASP A 79 12.02 9.06 -7.13
N LEU A 80 11.29 7.98 -6.85
CA LEU A 80 9.91 7.76 -7.28
C LEU A 80 9.11 6.99 -6.23
N LEU A 81 7.99 7.55 -5.80
CA LEU A 81 6.99 6.88 -4.98
C LEU A 81 5.73 6.60 -5.83
N LYS A 82 5.40 5.33 -6.04
CA LYS A 82 4.10 4.93 -6.60
C LYS A 82 3.10 4.71 -5.45
N LEU A 83 1.94 5.36 -5.52
CA LEU A 83 0.81 5.16 -4.60
C LEU A 83 -0.38 4.61 -5.39
N ASP A 84 -0.78 3.41 -5.01
CA ASP A 84 -1.86 2.62 -5.58
C ASP A 84 -2.21 1.60 -4.50
N CYS A 85 -3.12 2.00 -3.60
CA CYS A 85 -3.26 1.41 -2.28
C CYS A 85 -4.72 1.21 -1.84
N GLU A 86 -5.66 1.11 -2.80
CA GLU A 86 -7.07 0.73 -2.59
C GLU A 86 -7.72 1.55 -1.46
N ASP A 87 -7.98 2.83 -1.75
CA ASP A 87 -8.56 3.88 -0.90
C ASP A 87 -7.65 4.52 0.17
N SER A 88 -6.48 3.94 0.49
CA SER A 88 -5.62 4.51 1.56
C SER A 88 -4.79 5.72 1.14
N GLU A 89 -4.83 6.15 -0.12
CA GLU A 89 -3.93 7.18 -0.65
C GLU A 89 -4.11 8.53 0.05
N TYR A 90 -5.37 8.97 0.23
CA TYR A 90 -5.67 10.20 0.96
C TYR A 90 -5.16 10.14 2.41
N ASN A 91 -5.34 9.01 3.07
CA ASN A 91 -4.85 8.83 4.44
C ASN A 91 -3.34 8.99 4.51
N ILE A 92 -2.61 8.35 3.59
CA ILE A 92 -1.15 8.43 3.51
C ILE A 92 -0.71 9.88 3.26
N LEU A 93 -1.32 10.54 2.28
CA LEU A 93 -0.94 11.91 1.88
C LEU A 93 -1.23 12.94 2.98
N LEU A 94 -2.38 12.86 3.63
CA LEU A 94 -2.82 13.86 4.62
C LEU A 94 -2.20 13.65 6.00
N SER A 95 -1.73 12.44 6.31
CA SER A 95 -1.16 12.13 7.63
C SER A 95 0.36 12.14 7.67
N THR A 96 1.03 12.10 6.51
CA THR A 96 2.49 12.15 6.43
C THR A 96 2.97 13.60 6.53
N ALA A 97 3.92 13.85 7.42
CA ALA A 97 4.53 15.16 7.59
C ALA A 97 5.26 15.60 6.32
N LYS A 98 5.13 16.89 5.99
CA LYS A 98 5.70 17.49 4.78
C LYS A 98 7.20 17.20 4.59
N THR A 99 7.96 17.15 5.68
CA THR A 99 9.41 16.88 5.66
C THR A 99 9.78 15.52 5.07
N TYR A 100 8.86 14.55 5.02
CA TYR A 100 9.07 13.28 4.33
C TYR A 100 8.77 13.37 2.83
N PHE A 101 7.84 14.24 2.42
CA PHE A 101 7.62 14.53 0.99
C PHE A 101 8.80 15.29 0.38
N ASP A 102 9.50 16.13 1.15
CA ASP A 102 10.72 16.80 0.69
C ASP A 102 11.86 15.80 0.36
N LYS A 103 11.77 14.55 0.82
CA LYS A 103 12.71 13.45 0.51
C LYS A 103 12.30 12.67 -0.75
N ILE A 104 11.13 12.95 -1.32
CA ILE A 104 10.56 12.25 -2.47
C ILE A 104 10.62 13.19 -3.68
N ASN A 105 11.34 12.78 -4.72
CA ASN A 105 11.48 13.60 -5.93
C ASN A 105 10.21 13.60 -6.80
N GLN A 106 9.58 12.44 -6.96
CA GLN A 106 8.37 12.28 -7.78
C GLN A 106 7.37 11.33 -7.12
N ILE A 107 6.09 11.66 -7.24
CA ILE A 107 4.97 10.83 -6.80
C ILE A 107 4.10 10.53 -8.02
N VAL A 108 3.82 9.26 -8.25
CA VAL A 108 2.80 8.80 -9.19
C VAL A 108 1.66 8.20 -8.39
N LEU A 109 0.46 8.76 -8.55
CA LEU A 109 -0.70 8.46 -7.74
C LEU A 109 -1.85 7.97 -8.62
N GLU A 110 -2.39 6.81 -8.25
CA GLU A 110 -3.73 6.38 -8.64
C GLU A 110 -4.66 6.68 -7.46
N TYR A 111 -5.75 7.40 -7.69
CA TYR A 111 -6.70 7.74 -6.64
C TYR A 111 -8.05 7.08 -6.92
N HIS A 112 -8.64 6.52 -5.87
CA HIS A 112 -9.93 5.86 -5.90
C HIS A 112 -10.99 6.83 -5.37
N ASN A 113 -12.01 7.14 -6.17
CA ASN A 113 -13.06 8.08 -5.78
C ASN A 113 -14.22 7.35 -5.09
N LEU A 114 -14.31 7.49 -3.77
CA LEU A 114 -15.31 6.84 -2.93
C LEU A 114 -16.75 7.28 -3.22
N ASP A 115 -16.96 8.41 -3.92
CA ASP A 115 -18.29 8.98 -4.19
C ASP A 115 -18.93 8.49 -5.51
N LYS A 116 -18.24 7.66 -6.31
CA LYS A 116 -18.69 7.30 -7.67
C LYS A 116 -18.75 5.80 -8.01
N ASP A 117 -18.66 4.91 -7.03
CA ASP A 117 -18.77 3.45 -7.22
C ASP A 117 -19.99 2.81 -6.53
#